data_AF-A0A7S4SZ54-F1
#
_entry.id   AF-A0A7S4SZ54-F1
#
_cell.length_a   1.000
_cell.length_b   1.000
_cell.length_c   1.000
_cell.angle_alpha   90.00
_cell.angle_beta   90.00
_cell.angle_gamma   90.00
#
_symmetry.space_group_name_H-M   'P 1'
#
loop_
_entity.id
_entity.type
_entity.pdbx_description
1 polymer ?
#
loop_
_entity_poly.entity_id
_entity_poly.type
_entity_poly.pdbx_seq_one_letter_code
_entity_poly.pdbx_strand_id
1 'polypeptide(L)'
;MRPALLFAAMVPLAAGHGAMQYPPSWIDPSGKWGLHAGTQCMAGCHGTAPGAVQHGTQGCGCQWYTNWTHIPGPPTIPRESPLRTYMDWDFGDGVLRDWTVKSPWRAPGTAPTFSPCGVDGGNLRGCPYGSTDLKGCAGGGYAHGPDARAYYPRFKSPKTTEWKAGAVVETAWGLTANHGGGYSFRLCKRPSNMTELTEECFQRTVLDFEGDTQWVQYGEDASNRTAFPAIRTTKGTYPKGSMWTRNPVPACRGPGGGSLVGSHLNCGTGPWGNATGSGVQFPPPFPYGYGFGNHDPLLPGGDAHGTFKWSIVDRLRVPADIETGEYILSWRWDCEQTPQVWNSCANIRISNGGGGIWV
;
A
#
# COMPACT_ATOMS: atom_id res chain seq x y z
N MET A 1 7.48 -26.70 -39.20
CA MET A 1 7.68 -25.39 -38.55
C MET A 1 6.36 -24.98 -37.92
N ARG A 2 6.23 -25.07 -36.59
CA ARG A 2 5.02 -24.60 -35.88
C ARG A 2 5.20 -23.10 -35.61
N PRO A 3 4.19 -22.25 -35.86
CA PRO A 3 4.33 -20.82 -35.68
C PRO A 3 4.53 -20.53 -34.19
N ALA A 4 5.58 -19.77 -33.87
CA ALA A 4 5.78 -19.22 -32.54
C ALA A 4 4.69 -18.17 -32.30
N LEU A 5 3.69 -18.53 -31.51
CA LEU A 5 2.78 -17.56 -30.90
C LEU A 5 3.62 -16.70 -29.96
N LEU A 6 3.94 -15.48 -30.39
CA LEU A 6 4.36 -14.41 -29.51
C LEU A 6 3.24 -14.17 -28.50
N PHE A 7 3.35 -14.77 -27.32
CA PHE A 7 2.61 -14.32 -26.16
C PHE A 7 3.10 -12.92 -25.84
N ALA A 8 2.38 -11.91 -26.34
CA ALA A 8 2.43 -10.59 -25.76
C ALA A 8 2.04 -10.78 -24.29
N ALA A 9 3.02 -10.70 -23.40
CA ALA A 9 2.77 -10.67 -21.97
C ALA A 9 1.90 -9.45 -21.72
N MET A 10 0.58 -9.65 -21.66
CA MET A 10 -0.35 -8.68 -21.13
C MET A 10 0.00 -8.54 -19.66
N VAL A 11 0.94 -7.66 -19.35
CA VAL A 11 1.15 -7.20 -17.98
C VAL A 11 -0.21 -6.63 -17.58
N PRO A 12 -0.90 -7.24 -16.61
CA PRO A 12 -2.21 -6.74 -16.20
C PRO A 12 -2.05 -5.26 -15.86
N LEU A 13 -2.97 -4.44 -16.39
CA LEU A 13 -3.08 -3.02 -16.06
C LEU A 13 -3.38 -2.92 -14.56
N ALA A 14 -2.32 -2.98 -13.76
CA ALA A 14 -2.38 -3.04 -12.31
C ALA A 14 -2.60 -1.63 -11.78
N ALA A 15 -3.84 -1.20 -11.87
CA ALA A 15 -4.40 -0.16 -11.05
C ALA A 15 -4.13 -0.53 -9.59
N GLY A 16 -3.15 0.10 -8.94
CA GLY A 16 -2.97 -0.10 -7.50
C GLY A 16 -3.85 0.86 -6.73
N HIS A 17 -4.21 0.45 -5.51
CA HIS A 17 -5.22 1.13 -4.76
C HIS A 17 -5.06 0.86 -3.25
N GLY A 18 -4.05 1.46 -2.62
CA GLY A 18 -3.88 1.42 -1.16
C GLY A 18 -3.70 2.82 -0.60
N ALA A 19 -4.28 3.11 0.57
CA ALA A 19 -4.20 4.43 1.19
C ALA A 19 -4.24 4.37 2.71
N MET A 20 -3.47 5.24 3.36
CA MET A 20 -3.60 5.48 4.79
C MET A 20 -4.92 6.20 5.09
N GLN A 21 -5.64 5.70 6.08
CA GLN A 21 -6.96 6.17 6.49
C GLN A 21 -6.94 6.83 7.86
N TYR A 22 -6.15 6.25 8.78
CA TYR A 22 -5.93 6.80 10.10
C TYR A 22 -4.43 6.82 10.44
N PRO A 23 -3.89 7.93 10.96
CA PRO A 23 -4.52 9.24 11.11
C PRO A 23 -5.02 9.82 9.77
N PRO A 24 -5.99 10.77 9.78
CA PRO A 24 -6.53 11.35 8.56
C PRO A 24 -5.41 11.85 7.64
N SER A 25 -5.36 11.32 6.42
CA SER A 25 -4.37 11.72 5.44
C SER A 25 -4.69 13.09 4.85
N TRP A 26 -3.74 13.68 4.12
CA TRP A 26 -3.99 14.91 3.38
C TRP A 26 -5.13 14.78 2.36
N ILE A 27 -5.32 13.57 1.83
CA ILE A 27 -6.32 13.27 0.79
C ILE A 27 -7.69 12.95 1.40
N ASP A 28 -7.70 12.27 2.56
CA ASP A 28 -8.90 12.05 3.39
C ASP A 28 -8.82 12.83 4.71
N PRO A 29 -9.07 14.15 4.70
CA PRO A 29 -9.04 14.97 5.91
C PRO A 29 -10.17 14.62 6.90
N SER A 30 -11.18 13.86 6.47
CA SER A 30 -12.21 13.35 7.38
C SER A 30 -11.75 12.11 8.14
N GLY A 31 -10.83 11.33 7.56
CA GLY A 31 -10.44 9.99 8.02
C GLY A 31 -11.56 8.96 7.95
N LYS A 32 -12.71 9.30 7.34
CA LYS A 32 -13.92 8.47 7.34
C LYS A 32 -14.17 7.77 6.02
N TRP A 33 -13.77 8.36 4.89
CA TRP A 33 -13.94 7.73 3.58
C TRP A 33 -13.23 6.39 3.53
N GLY A 34 -12.02 6.30 4.08
CA GLY A 34 -11.33 5.04 4.20
C GLY A 34 -12.08 3.98 5.02
N LEU A 35 -12.78 4.41 6.07
CA LEU A 35 -13.43 3.51 7.02
C LEU A 35 -14.79 3.02 6.53
N HIS A 36 -15.44 3.71 5.58
CA HIS A 36 -16.68 3.21 5.00
C HIS A 36 -16.43 2.09 3.98
N ALA A 37 -17.40 1.17 3.93
CA ALA A 37 -17.39 0.02 3.03
C ALA A 37 -17.29 0.45 1.56
N GLY A 38 -16.29 -0.06 0.85
CA GLY A 38 -16.11 0.15 -0.59
C GLY A 38 -15.62 1.53 -1.01
N THR A 39 -15.30 2.40 -0.05
CA THR A 39 -14.87 3.77 -0.32
C THR A 39 -13.41 4.01 0.00
N GLN A 40 -12.61 2.95 0.21
CA GLN A 40 -11.19 3.05 0.55
C GLN A 40 -10.37 3.83 -0.47
N CYS A 41 -10.84 3.95 -1.71
CA CYS A 41 -10.24 4.78 -2.73
C CYS A 41 -10.87 6.18 -2.86
N MET A 42 -12.14 6.34 -2.48
CA MET A 42 -12.99 7.42 -2.98
C MET A 42 -12.67 8.82 -2.41
N ALA A 43 -11.85 8.89 -1.35
CA ALA A 43 -11.42 10.16 -0.78
C ALA A 43 -10.66 11.00 -1.81
N GLY A 44 -10.96 12.29 -1.91
CA GLY A 44 -10.19 13.23 -2.73
C GLY A 44 -10.40 13.14 -4.25
N CYS A 45 -11.19 12.17 -4.74
CA CYS A 45 -11.49 12.03 -6.16
C CYS A 45 -12.13 13.29 -6.75
N HIS A 46 -11.63 13.74 -7.90
CA HIS A 46 -12.11 14.98 -8.52
C HIS A 46 -12.14 14.96 -10.06
N GLY A 47 -12.06 13.79 -10.70
CA GLY A 47 -12.30 13.68 -12.14
C GLY A 47 -11.52 12.56 -12.83
N THR A 48 -11.34 12.72 -14.13
CA THR A 48 -10.58 11.80 -15.00
C THR A 48 -9.37 12.54 -15.50
N ALA A 49 -8.17 12.03 -15.20
CA ALA A 49 -6.95 12.60 -15.77
C ALA A 49 -6.92 12.33 -17.28
N PRO A 50 -6.38 13.25 -18.10
CA PRO A 50 -6.19 13.02 -19.52
C PRO A 50 -5.47 11.69 -19.77
N GLY A 51 -5.99 10.91 -20.73
CA GLY A 51 -5.42 9.61 -21.11
C GLY A 51 -5.51 8.51 -20.05
N ALA A 52 -6.07 8.78 -18.86
CA ALA A 52 -6.20 7.77 -17.81
C ALA A 52 -7.02 6.58 -18.29
N VAL A 53 -6.48 5.39 -18.06
CA VAL A 53 -7.18 4.13 -18.35
C VAL A 53 -8.34 3.92 -17.37
N GLN A 54 -8.24 4.49 -16.18
CA GLN A 54 -9.29 4.51 -15.17
C GLN A 54 -9.99 5.87 -15.18
N HIS A 55 -11.27 5.87 -15.51
CA HIS A 55 -12.09 7.07 -15.46
C HIS A 55 -12.52 7.38 -14.02
N GLY A 56 -12.55 8.66 -13.67
CA GLY A 56 -13.04 9.15 -12.37
C GLY A 56 -12.07 8.98 -11.19
N THR A 57 -10.85 8.50 -11.42
CA THR A 57 -9.91 8.20 -10.32
C THR A 57 -8.92 9.33 -10.00
N GLN A 58 -8.91 10.44 -10.73
CA GLN A 58 -7.93 11.51 -10.52
C GLN A 58 -8.04 12.09 -9.11
N GLY A 59 -6.91 12.17 -8.39
CA GLY A 59 -6.83 12.71 -7.03
C GLY A 59 -7.34 11.79 -5.93
N CYS A 60 -7.89 10.62 -6.28
CA CYS A 60 -8.38 9.65 -5.31
C CYS A 60 -7.28 9.20 -4.34
N GLY A 61 -7.63 8.90 -3.09
CA GLY A 61 -6.69 8.50 -2.03
C GLY A 61 -5.82 7.32 -2.42
N CYS A 62 -6.36 6.45 -3.25
CA CYS A 62 -5.69 5.26 -3.74
C CYS A 62 -4.96 5.46 -5.08
N GLN A 63 -4.61 6.69 -5.48
CA GLN A 63 -3.86 6.97 -6.72
C GLN A 63 -2.50 7.62 -6.45
N TRP A 64 -2.02 7.62 -5.21
CA TRP A 64 -0.77 8.29 -4.82
C TRP A 64 0.37 7.29 -4.60
N TYR A 65 1.27 7.18 -5.58
CA TYR A 65 2.33 6.17 -5.58
C TYR A 65 3.53 6.57 -6.43
N THR A 66 4.52 5.69 -6.49
CA THR A 66 5.60 5.67 -7.50
C THR A 66 5.43 4.40 -8.31
N ASN A 67 5.26 4.55 -9.62
CA ASN A 67 5.18 3.45 -10.55
C ASN A 67 6.55 3.09 -11.14
N TRP A 68 6.69 1.87 -11.65
CA TRP A 68 7.89 1.35 -12.32
C TRP A 68 9.19 1.48 -11.49
N THR A 69 9.09 1.23 -10.19
CA THR A 69 10.23 1.25 -9.27
C THR A 69 10.63 -0.16 -8.83
N HIS A 70 11.93 -0.37 -8.71
CA HIS A 70 12.55 -1.68 -8.45
C HIS A 70 13.62 -1.53 -7.38
N ILE A 71 13.92 -2.63 -6.69
CA ILE A 71 15.03 -2.64 -5.73
C ILE A 71 16.36 -2.41 -6.48
N PRO A 72 17.27 -1.59 -5.94
CA PRO A 72 18.54 -1.28 -6.60
C PRO A 72 19.55 -2.44 -6.52
N GLY A 73 19.33 -3.39 -5.60
CA GLY A 73 20.26 -4.47 -5.29
C GLY A 73 19.65 -5.87 -5.41
N PRO A 74 20.33 -6.89 -4.83
CA PRO A 74 19.74 -8.21 -4.64
C PRO A 74 18.61 -8.17 -3.59
N PRO A 75 17.67 -9.12 -3.63
CA PRO A 75 16.62 -9.23 -2.62
C PRO A 75 17.23 -9.54 -1.24
N THR A 76 16.72 -8.88 -0.21
CA THR A 76 17.06 -9.16 1.19
C THR A 76 16.02 -10.03 1.88
N ILE A 77 14.81 -10.14 1.31
CA ILE A 77 13.80 -11.14 1.68
C ILE A 77 14.06 -12.40 0.83
N PRO A 78 14.47 -13.53 1.45
CA PRO A 78 14.74 -14.78 0.75
C PRO A 78 13.50 -15.35 0.07
N ARG A 79 13.74 -16.19 -0.95
CA ARG A 79 12.69 -16.86 -1.73
C ARG A 79 11.68 -17.60 -0.87
N GLU A 80 12.16 -18.33 0.14
CA GLU A 80 11.35 -19.16 1.06
C GLU A 80 10.84 -18.42 2.30
N SER A 81 11.00 -17.10 2.37
CA SER A 81 10.65 -16.35 3.57
C SER A 81 9.12 -16.30 3.78
N PRO A 82 8.62 -16.44 5.03
CA PRO A 82 7.22 -16.18 5.33
C PRO A 82 6.81 -14.71 5.11
N LEU A 83 7.78 -13.82 4.88
CA LEU A 83 7.53 -12.44 4.50
C LEU A 83 7.00 -12.31 3.07
N ARG A 84 7.19 -13.32 2.21
CA ARG A 84 6.64 -13.34 0.86
C ARG A 84 5.10 -13.35 0.90
N THR A 85 4.52 -12.70 -0.09
CA THR A 85 3.08 -12.53 -0.29
C THR A 85 2.63 -12.91 -1.69
N TYR A 86 3.57 -13.05 -2.64
CA TYR A 86 3.36 -13.62 -3.96
C TYR A 86 4.37 -14.73 -4.21
N MET A 87 3.86 -15.94 -4.40
CA MET A 87 4.68 -17.12 -4.59
C MET A 87 5.14 -17.26 -6.03
N ASP A 88 6.12 -18.13 -6.22
CA ASP A 88 6.63 -18.45 -7.53
C ASP A 88 5.54 -19.02 -8.44
N TRP A 89 5.71 -18.80 -9.73
CA TRP A 89 4.71 -19.18 -10.71
C TRP A 89 5.33 -19.91 -11.89
N ASP A 90 4.60 -20.91 -12.38
CA ASP A 90 4.89 -21.59 -13.63
C ASP A 90 4.07 -20.94 -14.74
N PHE A 91 4.77 -20.38 -15.72
CA PHE A 91 4.16 -19.70 -16.87
C PHE A 91 3.79 -20.67 -18.01
N GLY A 92 3.69 -21.96 -17.72
CA GLY A 92 3.19 -23.00 -18.63
C GLY A 92 4.29 -23.90 -19.20
N ASP A 93 5.48 -23.91 -18.60
CA ASP A 93 6.62 -24.72 -19.05
C ASP A 93 7.18 -25.68 -17.99
N GLY A 94 6.45 -25.86 -16.88
CA GLY A 94 6.82 -26.79 -15.81
C GLY A 94 7.81 -26.23 -14.80
N VAL A 95 8.20 -24.95 -14.91
CA VAL A 95 9.25 -24.35 -14.06
C VAL A 95 8.69 -23.20 -13.23
N LEU A 96 8.71 -23.38 -11.91
CA LEU A 96 8.38 -22.31 -10.96
C LEU A 96 9.46 -21.24 -10.94
N ARG A 97 9.08 -20.01 -11.29
CA ARG A 97 9.97 -18.84 -11.32
C ARG A 97 9.62 -17.85 -10.24
N ASP A 98 10.67 -17.32 -9.61
CA ASP A 98 10.57 -16.14 -8.76
C ASP A 98 10.51 -14.87 -9.62
N TRP A 99 9.32 -14.57 -10.10
CA TRP A 99 9.05 -13.43 -10.98
C TRP A 99 8.98 -12.09 -10.24
N THR A 100 8.94 -12.11 -8.90
CA THR A 100 8.84 -10.91 -8.05
C THR A 100 10.21 -10.45 -7.53
N VAL A 101 11.31 -11.11 -7.91
CA VAL A 101 12.65 -10.92 -7.32
C VAL A 101 13.17 -9.48 -7.33
N LYS A 102 12.65 -8.62 -8.22
CA LYS A 102 13.00 -7.19 -8.33
C LYS A 102 11.95 -6.23 -7.76
N SER A 103 10.82 -6.74 -7.28
CA SER A 103 9.74 -5.94 -6.72
C SER A 103 10.18 -5.23 -5.43
N PRO A 104 9.65 -4.03 -5.13
CA PRO A 104 10.03 -3.23 -3.96
C PRO A 104 10.08 -4.01 -2.64
N TRP A 105 9.08 -4.85 -2.35
CA TRP A 105 9.01 -5.59 -1.10
C TRP A 105 10.18 -6.57 -0.91
N ARG A 106 10.84 -7.00 -1.98
CA ARG A 106 11.98 -7.93 -1.88
C ARG A 106 13.22 -7.33 -1.23
N ALA A 107 13.27 -6.01 -1.06
CA ALA A 107 14.22 -5.33 -0.18
C ALA A 107 13.55 -4.08 0.44
N PRO A 108 12.78 -4.25 1.54
CA PRO A 108 11.89 -3.22 2.06
C PRO A 108 12.60 -1.89 2.32
N GLY A 109 12.03 -0.80 1.79
CA GLY A 109 12.54 0.56 1.96
C GLY A 109 13.60 1.00 0.95
N THR A 110 14.12 0.10 0.12
CA THR A 110 15.24 0.42 -0.79
C THR A 110 14.81 0.93 -2.16
N ALA A 111 13.61 0.58 -2.62
CA ALA A 111 13.11 1.02 -3.92
C ALA A 111 12.94 2.56 -3.94
N PRO A 112 13.47 3.27 -4.96
CA PRO A 112 13.32 4.71 -5.06
C PRO A 112 11.86 5.16 -5.21
N THR A 113 11.53 6.33 -4.69
CA THR A 113 10.21 6.97 -4.82
C THR A 113 10.33 8.34 -5.47
N PHE A 114 9.35 8.75 -6.29
CA PHE A 114 9.29 10.13 -6.79
C PHE A 114 9.01 11.14 -5.68
N SER A 115 8.14 10.78 -4.74
CA SER A 115 7.74 11.61 -3.61
C SER A 115 7.44 10.73 -2.40
N PRO A 116 7.92 11.07 -1.20
CA PRO A 116 7.61 10.31 0.01
C PRO A 116 6.14 10.43 0.44
N CYS A 117 5.39 11.35 -0.17
CA CYS A 117 3.95 11.53 0.05
C CYS A 117 3.11 11.10 -1.17
N GLY A 118 3.75 10.51 -2.19
CA GLY A 118 3.09 9.98 -3.37
C GLY A 118 2.95 10.99 -4.51
N VAL A 119 2.80 10.45 -5.71
CA VAL A 119 2.47 11.17 -6.94
C VAL A 119 1.15 10.62 -7.43
N ASP A 120 0.21 11.51 -7.69
CA ASP A 120 -1.10 11.17 -8.23
C ASP A 120 -0.94 10.51 -9.60
N GLY A 121 -1.56 9.35 -9.81
CA GLY A 121 -1.37 8.52 -11.00
C GLY A 121 0.02 7.88 -11.14
N GLY A 122 0.93 8.07 -10.19
CA GLY A 122 2.18 7.31 -10.04
C GLY A 122 3.36 7.66 -10.96
N ASN A 123 3.16 8.53 -11.96
CA ASN A 123 4.14 8.72 -13.06
C ASN A 123 4.50 10.20 -13.29
N LEU A 124 5.23 10.80 -12.34
CA LEU A 124 5.58 12.24 -12.33
C LEU A 124 6.26 12.72 -13.63
N ARG A 125 7.11 11.85 -14.21
CA ARG A 125 7.95 12.17 -15.37
C ARG A 125 7.39 11.62 -16.69
N GLY A 126 6.12 11.23 -16.72
CA GLY A 126 5.46 10.74 -17.93
C GLY A 126 5.71 9.27 -18.25
N CYS A 127 5.03 8.79 -19.30
CA CYS A 127 5.04 7.39 -19.74
C CYS A 127 5.22 7.28 -21.27
N PRO A 128 6.35 6.76 -21.79
CA PRO A 128 7.53 6.32 -21.05
C PRO A 128 8.20 7.49 -20.31
N TYR A 129 9.11 7.17 -19.39
CA TYR A 129 9.82 8.17 -18.60
C TYR A 129 10.46 9.26 -19.49
N GLY A 130 10.23 10.53 -19.15
CA GLY A 130 10.72 11.70 -19.89
C GLY A 130 9.84 12.12 -21.07
N SER A 131 8.81 11.33 -21.42
CA SER A 131 7.80 11.71 -22.40
C SER A 131 7.02 12.94 -21.93
N THR A 132 6.51 13.74 -22.86
CA THR A 132 5.55 14.83 -22.61
C THR A 132 4.09 14.41 -22.87
N ASP A 133 3.87 13.15 -23.24
CA ASP A 133 2.56 12.61 -23.56
C ASP A 133 1.70 12.46 -22.30
N LEU A 134 0.42 12.80 -22.40
CA LEU A 134 -0.56 12.72 -21.31
C LEU A 134 -1.34 11.38 -21.36
N LYS A 135 -0.74 10.32 -21.87
CA LYS A 135 -1.39 9.00 -21.97
C LYS A 135 -1.39 8.26 -20.63
N GLY A 136 -2.29 7.28 -20.55
CA GLY A 136 -2.30 6.28 -19.51
C GLY A 136 -1.03 5.43 -19.54
N CYS A 137 -0.60 4.98 -18.37
CA CYS A 137 0.65 4.28 -18.20
C CYS A 137 0.46 2.77 -18.18
N ALA A 138 1.35 2.04 -18.87
CA ALA A 138 1.40 0.58 -18.77
C ALA A 138 1.66 0.18 -17.31
N GLY A 139 0.90 -0.78 -16.80
CA GLY A 139 0.93 -1.16 -15.37
C GLY A 139 0.15 -0.23 -14.43
N GLY A 140 -0.68 0.68 -14.95
CA GLY A 140 -1.63 1.50 -14.17
C GLY A 140 -1.25 2.98 -14.04
N GLY A 141 -2.27 3.83 -13.82
CA GLY A 141 -2.12 5.27 -13.59
C GLY A 141 -2.06 6.12 -14.87
N TYR A 142 -1.52 7.33 -14.73
CA TYR A 142 -1.40 8.31 -15.81
C TYR A 142 -0.16 9.18 -15.66
N ALA A 143 0.28 9.71 -16.79
CA ALA A 143 1.45 10.57 -16.89
C ALA A 143 1.22 11.93 -16.22
N HIS A 144 2.28 12.48 -15.62
CA HIS A 144 2.37 13.87 -15.15
C HIS A 144 1.37 14.27 -14.07
N GLY A 145 0.88 13.32 -13.27
CA GLY A 145 0.09 13.69 -12.11
C GLY A 145 0.93 14.43 -11.05
N PRO A 146 0.28 15.25 -10.20
CA PRO A 146 0.95 16.11 -9.24
C PRO A 146 1.68 15.33 -8.14
N ASP A 147 2.80 15.89 -7.68
CA ASP A 147 3.42 15.53 -6.40
C ASP A 147 2.57 16.03 -5.24
N ALA A 148 2.21 15.15 -4.29
CA ALA A 148 1.40 15.49 -3.12
C ALA A 148 1.98 16.66 -2.31
N ARG A 149 3.30 16.79 -2.24
CA ARG A 149 3.98 17.88 -1.53
C ARG A 149 3.68 19.24 -2.16
N ALA A 150 3.76 19.32 -3.49
CA ALA A 150 3.45 20.53 -4.24
C ALA A 150 1.93 20.77 -4.34
N TYR A 151 1.14 19.70 -4.27
CA TYR A 151 -0.32 19.77 -4.25
C TYR A 151 -0.89 20.15 -2.88
N TYR A 152 -0.08 20.12 -1.82
CA TYR A 152 -0.52 20.31 -0.43
C TYR A 152 -1.50 21.48 -0.20
N PRO A 153 -1.26 22.70 -0.74
CA PRO A 153 -2.16 23.84 -0.56
C PRO A 153 -3.57 23.65 -1.17
N ARG A 154 -3.74 22.68 -2.08
CA ARG A 154 -5.00 22.36 -2.76
C ARG A 154 -5.81 21.28 -2.04
N PHE A 155 -5.24 20.57 -1.08
CA PHE A 155 -6.01 19.64 -0.26
C PHE A 155 -7.01 20.40 0.61
N LYS A 156 -8.20 19.82 0.80
CA LYS A 156 -9.31 20.43 1.54
C LYS A 156 -9.06 20.41 3.05
N SER A 157 -8.25 21.35 3.54
CA SER A 157 -7.94 21.54 4.96
C SER A 157 -7.43 20.27 5.67
N PRO A 158 -6.21 19.80 5.36
CA PRO A 158 -5.58 18.67 6.05
C PRO A 158 -5.63 18.82 7.58
N LYS A 159 -6.10 17.79 8.27
CA LYS A 159 -6.19 17.77 9.74
C LYS A 159 -4.86 17.40 10.38
N THR A 160 -4.62 17.95 11.57
CA THR A 160 -3.48 17.58 12.41
C THR A 160 -3.95 16.65 13.51
N THR A 161 -3.26 15.52 13.66
CA THR A 161 -3.49 14.56 14.75
C THR A 161 -2.48 14.82 15.87
N GLU A 162 -2.96 14.92 17.11
CA GLU A 162 -2.12 15.16 18.29
C GLU A 162 -1.61 13.84 18.86
N TRP A 163 -0.29 13.69 18.93
CA TRP A 163 0.40 12.58 19.57
C TRP A 163 1.25 13.07 20.74
N LYS A 164 1.62 12.15 21.63
CA LYS A 164 2.56 12.40 22.73
C LYS A 164 3.83 11.58 22.48
N ALA A 165 4.99 12.16 22.76
CA ALA A 165 6.24 11.41 22.78
C ALA A 165 6.11 10.18 23.71
N GLY A 166 6.62 9.03 23.27
CA GLY A 166 6.53 7.76 24.02
C GLY A 166 5.17 7.08 24.01
N ALA A 167 4.13 7.66 23.40
CA ALA A 167 2.81 7.05 23.36
C ALA A 167 2.73 5.88 22.36
N VAL A 168 1.80 4.97 22.65
CA VAL A 168 1.31 3.99 21.68
C VAL A 168 0.11 4.60 20.96
N VAL A 169 0.16 4.64 19.63
CA VAL A 169 -0.87 5.26 18.78
C VAL A 169 -1.41 4.27 17.76
N GLU A 170 -2.67 4.44 17.35
CA GLU A 170 -3.28 3.58 16.33
C GLU A 170 -3.10 4.15 14.92
N THR A 171 -2.96 3.27 13.94
CA THR A 171 -3.00 3.59 12.51
C THR A 171 -3.89 2.61 11.76
N ALA A 172 -4.45 3.06 10.64
CA ALA A 172 -5.25 2.23 9.76
C ALA A 172 -4.97 2.55 8.30
N TRP A 173 -5.00 1.53 7.46
CA TRP A 173 -4.91 1.68 6.00
C TRP A 173 -5.86 0.72 5.30
N GLY A 174 -6.30 1.14 4.11
CA GLY A 174 -7.24 0.41 3.28
C GLY A 174 -6.58 -0.18 2.04
N LEU A 175 -7.13 -1.30 1.60
CA LEU A 175 -6.69 -2.04 0.44
C LEU A 175 -7.85 -2.20 -0.55
N THR A 176 -7.64 -1.79 -1.79
CA THR A 176 -8.59 -1.92 -2.90
C THR A 176 -7.98 -2.65 -4.10
N ALA A 177 -6.66 -2.85 -4.14
CA ALA A 177 -6.00 -3.78 -5.06
C ALA A 177 -4.87 -4.47 -4.32
N ASN A 178 -4.92 -5.80 -4.22
CA ASN A 178 -4.01 -6.54 -3.35
C ASN A 178 -2.70 -6.94 -4.04
N HIS A 179 -1.77 -5.98 -4.13
CA HIS A 179 -0.42 -6.21 -4.66
C HIS A 179 0.53 -6.92 -3.67
N GLY A 180 0.02 -7.43 -2.55
CA GLY A 180 0.82 -8.11 -1.54
C GLY A 180 1.77 -7.15 -0.84
N GLY A 181 3.02 -7.53 -0.64
CA GLY A 181 4.07 -6.67 -0.12
C GLY A 181 4.06 -6.44 1.39
N GLY A 182 4.56 -5.28 1.80
CA GLY A 182 4.58 -4.86 3.20
C GLY A 182 4.88 -3.39 3.37
N TYR A 183 4.64 -2.86 4.57
CA TYR A 183 4.53 -1.42 4.81
C TYR A 183 5.21 -0.97 6.10
N SER A 184 5.49 0.33 6.16
CA SER A 184 6.05 1.03 7.32
C SER A 184 5.45 2.43 7.46
N PHE A 185 5.63 3.00 8.66
CA PHE A 185 5.21 4.35 9.03
C PHE A 185 6.42 5.14 9.51
N ARG A 186 6.53 6.41 9.10
CA ARG A 186 7.77 7.18 9.25
C ARG A 186 7.46 8.64 9.51
N LEU A 187 8.23 9.29 10.37
CA LEU A 187 8.07 10.71 10.68
C LEU A 187 9.19 11.55 10.06
N CYS A 188 8.83 12.72 9.56
CA CYS A 188 9.76 13.78 9.20
C CYS A 188 9.28 15.09 9.83
N LYS A 189 10.19 15.88 10.40
CA LYS A 189 9.82 17.20 10.96
C LYS A 189 9.26 18.07 9.84
N ARG A 190 8.14 18.74 10.11
CA ARG A 190 7.41 19.50 9.11
C ARG A 190 8.24 20.73 8.68
N PRO A 191 8.61 20.85 7.39
CA PRO A 191 9.29 22.04 6.89
C PRO A 191 8.30 23.19 6.68
N SER A 192 8.83 24.39 6.49
CA SER A 192 8.03 25.55 6.06
C SER A 192 7.43 25.35 4.67
N ASN A 193 8.17 24.69 3.77
CA ASN A 193 7.70 24.32 2.44
C ASN A 193 7.65 22.80 2.29
N MET A 194 6.47 22.24 2.01
CA MET A 194 6.26 20.78 1.91
C MET A 194 7.14 20.11 0.84
N THR A 195 7.58 20.83 -0.21
CA THR A 195 8.45 20.23 -1.24
C THR A 195 9.85 19.89 -0.72
N GLU A 196 10.23 20.38 0.47
CA GLU A 196 11.48 20.05 1.16
C GLU A 196 11.42 18.70 1.89
N LEU A 197 10.23 18.08 2.04
CA LEU A 197 10.11 16.73 2.58
C LEU A 197 10.81 15.74 1.66
N THR A 198 11.80 15.00 2.16
CA THR A 198 12.50 13.97 1.38
C THR A 198 12.35 12.59 2.01
N GLU A 199 12.55 11.54 1.21
CA GLU A 199 12.56 10.17 1.68
C GLU A 199 13.66 9.97 2.75
N GLU A 200 14.81 10.62 2.61
CA GLU A 200 15.91 10.57 3.58
C GLU A 200 15.52 11.18 4.93
N CYS A 201 14.66 12.20 4.96
CA CYS A 201 14.14 12.74 6.20
C CYS A 201 13.27 11.71 6.94
N PHE A 202 12.34 11.06 6.23
CA PHE A 202 11.47 10.03 6.79
C PHE A 202 12.26 8.80 7.27
N GLN A 203 13.31 8.43 6.53
CA GLN A 203 14.19 7.32 6.89
C GLN A 203 14.90 7.53 8.24
N ARG A 204 15.08 8.78 8.71
CA ARG A 204 15.69 9.04 10.03
C ARG A 204 14.78 8.63 11.19
N THR A 205 13.48 8.51 10.98
CA THR A 205 12.51 8.22 12.05
C THR A 205 11.45 7.22 11.56
N VAL A 206 11.86 5.98 11.31
CA VAL A 206 10.90 4.88 11.09
C VAL A 206 10.27 4.50 12.43
N LEU A 207 8.94 4.41 12.48
CA LEU A 207 8.20 4.04 13.68
C LEU A 207 8.14 2.52 13.83
N ASP A 208 8.41 2.06 15.04
CA ASP A 208 8.23 0.65 15.40
C ASP A 208 6.76 0.35 15.64
N PHE A 209 6.33 -0.84 15.22
CA PHE A 209 5.02 -1.35 15.55
C PHE A 209 4.99 -1.84 17.01
N GLU A 210 3.84 -1.67 17.66
CA GLU A 210 3.59 -2.19 19.00
C GLU A 210 3.25 -3.68 18.94
N GLY A 211 4.01 -4.51 19.67
CA GLY A 211 3.71 -5.93 19.86
C GLY A 211 3.85 -6.78 18.60
N ASP A 212 3.01 -7.81 18.49
CA ASP A 212 2.90 -8.74 17.35
C ASP A 212 1.45 -8.95 16.91
N THR A 213 0.53 -8.10 17.39
CA THR A 213 -0.90 -8.17 17.05
C THR A 213 -1.25 -7.10 16.02
N GLN A 214 -2.11 -7.49 15.09
CA GLN A 214 -2.73 -6.63 14.08
C GLN A 214 -4.22 -6.94 14.06
N TRP A 215 -5.03 -6.01 13.54
CA TRP A 215 -6.47 -6.17 13.47
C TRP A 215 -7.00 -5.87 12.07
N VAL A 216 -8.12 -6.50 11.74
CA VAL A 216 -9.04 -5.95 10.75
C VAL A 216 -10.22 -5.30 11.46
N GLN A 217 -10.64 -4.15 10.95
CA GLN A 217 -11.78 -3.39 11.43
C GLN A 217 -12.76 -3.19 10.29
N TYR A 218 -14.04 -3.44 10.53
CA TYR A 218 -15.10 -3.19 9.56
C TYR A 218 -15.76 -1.84 9.87
N GLY A 219 -15.88 -0.94 8.90
CA GLY A 219 -16.49 0.34 9.21
C GLY A 219 -15.65 1.20 10.19
N GLU A 220 -16.35 2.11 10.87
CA GLU A 220 -15.77 2.97 11.92
C GLU A 220 -15.76 2.33 13.32
N ASP A 221 -16.43 1.18 13.52
CA ASP A 221 -16.65 0.58 14.84
C ASP A 221 -15.46 -0.28 15.29
N ALA A 222 -14.62 0.26 16.17
CA ALA A 222 -13.47 -0.45 16.73
C ALA A 222 -13.85 -1.70 17.57
N SER A 223 -15.10 -1.84 18.01
CA SER A 223 -15.54 -2.99 18.80
C SER A 223 -15.69 -4.28 17.97
N ASN A 224 -15.76 -4.17 16.64
CA ASN A 224 -15.87 -5.32 15.73
C ASN A 224 -14.53 -5.87 15.25
N ARG A 225 -13.43 -5.40 15.83
CA ARG A 225 -12.08 -5.78 15.40
C ARG A 225 -11.85 -7.27 15.57
N THR A 226 -11.28 -7.90 14.54
CA THR A 226 -10.73 -9.25 14.61
C THR A 226 -9.21 -9.17 14.72
N ALA A 227 -8.67 -9.65 15.84
CA ALA A 227 -7.23 -9.68 16.09
C ALA A 227 -6.58 -10.92 15.44
N PHE A 228 -5.36 -10.76 14.93
CA PHE A 228 -4.54 -11.85 14.42
C PHE A 228 -3.04 -11.52 14.53
N PRO A 229 -2.15 -12.53 14.49
CA PRO A 229 -0.71 -12.31 14.54
C PRO A 229 -0.19 -11.56 13.31
N ALA A 230 0.57 -10.50 13.54
CA ALA A 230 1.32 -9.77 12.53
C ALA A 230 2.62 -10.48 12.18
N ILE A 231 3.03 -10.41 10.91
CA ILE A 231 4.36 -10.88 10.47
C ILE A 231 5.23 -9.67 10.19
N ARG A 232 6.21 -9.44 11.07
CA ARG A 232 7.06 -8.24 11.07
C ARG A 232 8.53 -8.61 10.91
N THR A 233 9.34 -7.70 10.39
CA THR A 233 10.79 -7.87 10.26
C THR A 233 11.55 -6.57 10.48
N THR A 234 12.74 -6.69 11.05
CA THR A 234 13.80 -5.66 11.06
C THR A 234 15.04 -6.11 10.29
N LYS A 235 15.03 -7.35 9.78
CA LYS A 235 16.15 -7.97 9.06
C LYS A 235 16.00 -7.67 7.57
N GLY A 236 17.09 -7.21 6.95
CA GLY A 236 17.13 -6.92 5.52
C GLY A 236 16.38 -5.65 5.10
N THR A 237 15.98 -4.81 6.04
CA THR A 237 15.21 -3.58 5.79
C THR A 237 16.13 -2.37 5.59
N TYR A 238 15.58 -1.31 5.00
CA TYR A 238 16.24 -0.03 4.86
C TYR A 238 15.40 1.13 5.44
N PRO A 239 15.98 1.97 6.31
CA PRO A 239 17.33 1.86 6.88
C PRO A 239 17.51 0.57 7.69
N LYS A 240 18.76 0.15 7.86
CA LYS A 240 19.08 -1.13 8.52
C LYS A 240 18.45 -1.18 9.91
N GLY A 241 17.66 -2.22 10.18
CA GLY A 241 17.01 -2.42 11.48
C GLY A 241 15.63 -1.77 11.61
N SER A 242 15.19 -0.98 10.62
CA SER A 242 13.84 -0.41 10.59
C SER A 242 12.78 -1.50 10.55
N MET A 243 11.68 -1.32 11.29
CA MET A 243 10.61 -2.30 11.34
C MET A 243 9.63 -2.15 10.17
N TRP A 244 9.30 -3.27 9.55
CA TRP A 244 8.30 -3.38 8.49
C TRP A 244 7.33 -4.51 8.82
N THR A 245 6.07 -4.35 8.41
CA THR A 245 5.05 -5.39 8.57
C THR A 245 4.59 -5.89 7.20
N ARG A 246 4.38 -7.20 7.09
CA ARG A 246 3.85 -7.84 5.88
C ARG A 246 2.37 -7.48 5.74
N ASN A 247 1.91 -7.23 4.52
CA ASN A 247 0.48 -7.18 4.22
C ASN A 247 -0.15 -8.54 4.60
N PRO A 248 -1.13 -8.57 5.53
CA PRO A 248 -1.67 -9.82 6.07
C PRO A 248 -2.66 -10.52 5.13
N VAL A 249 -3.07 -9.86 4.05
CA VAL A 249 -4.18 -10.31 3.20
C VAL A 249 -3.59 -11.06 2.01
N PRO A 250 -3.76 -12.39 1.91
CA PRO A 250 -3.29 -13.11 0.73
C PRO A 250 -4.14 -12.77 -0.48
N ALA A 251 -3.46 -12.53 -1.61
CA ALA A 251 -4.10 -12.50 -2.90
C ALA A 251 -4.53 -13.93 -3.32
N CYS A 252 -5.40 -14.03 -4.33
CA CYS A 252 -5.63 -15.33 -4.95
C CYS A 252 -4.33 -15.84 -5.60
N ARG A 253 -4.21 -17.16 -5.69
CA ARG A 253 -3.05 -17.82 -6.30
C ARG A 253 -2.87 -17.36 -7.75
N GLY A 254 -1.61 -17.17 -8.14
CA GLY A 254 -1.21 -16.76 -9.48
C GLY A 254 -0.83 -15.29 -9.63
N PRO A 255 -0.23 -14.93 -10.77
CA PRO A 255 0.40 -13.63 -10.98
C PRO A 255 -0.62 -12.49 -11.03
N GLY A 256 -1.87 -12.78 -11.39
CA GLY A 256 -2.96 -11.81 -11.40
C GLY A 256 -3.57 -11.52 -10.02
N GLY A 257 -3.25 -12.31 -8.98
CA GLY A 257 -3.70 -12.05 -7.61
C GLY A 257 -5.21 -12.15 -7.37
N GLY A 258 -6.00 -12.52 -8.38
CA GLY A 258 -7.47 -12.45 -8.34
C GLY A 258 -8.08 -11.35 -9.21
N SER A 259 -7.28 -10.43 -9.75
CA SER A 259 -7.76 -9.30 -10.57
C SER A 259 -8.50 -9.72 -11.85
N LEU A 260 -8.08 -10.82 -12.47
CA LEU A 260 -8.55 -11.27 -13.78
C LEU A 260 -9.58 -12.41 -13.75
N VAL A 261 -9.77 -13.04 -12.59
CA VAL A 261 -10.59 -14.26 -12.47
C VAL A 261 -11.99 -13.99 -11.93
N GLY A 262 -12.30 -12.73 -11.59
CA GLY A 262 -13.52 -12.39 -10.86
C GLY A 262 -13.46 -13.03 -9.48
N SER A 263 -13.23 -12.23 -8.45
CA SER A 263 -13.26 -12.68 -7.05
C SER A 263 -14.54 -13.43 -6.65
N HIS A 264 -15.60 -13.37 -7.47
CA HIS A 264 -16.85 -14.13 -7.37
C HIS A 264 -16.68 -15.66 -7.31
N LEU A 265 -15.51 -16.20 -7.66
CA LEU A 265 -15.24 -17.62 -7.52
C LEU A 265 -14.50 -17.99 -6.23
N ASN A 266 -14.37 -17.07 -5.28
CA ASN A 266 -13.76 -17.33 -3.98
C ASN A 266 -12.30 -17.83 -4.05
N CYS A 267 -11.50 -17.20 -4.92
CA CYS A 267 -10.19 -17.72 -5.36
C CYS A 267 -10.23 -19.17 -5.91
N GLY A 268 -11.36 -19.56 -6.49
CA GLY A 268 -11.56 -20.80 -7.24
C GLY A 268 -10.99 -20.75 -8.66
N THR A 269 -11.29 -21.76 -9.47
CA THR A 269 -10.77 -21.90 -10.85
C THR A 269 -11.41 -20.89 -11.81
N GLY A 270 -10.67 -19.87 -12.25
CA GLY A 270 -11.08 -18.99 -13.37
C GLY A 270 -10.63 -19.50 -14.74
N PRO A 271 -10.76 -18.73 -15.84
CA PRO A 271 -10.46 -19.16 -17.22
C PRO A 271 -8.97 -19.47 -17.49
N TRP A 272 -8.07 -18.96 -16.64
CA TRP A 272 -6.65 -19.33 -16.61
C TRP A 272 -6.36 -20.48 -15.64
N GLY A 273 -7.41 -21.01 -15.01
CA GLY A 273 -7.41 -22.17 -14.14
C GLY A 273 -7.37 -23.46 -14.94
N ASN A 274 -6.24 -23.71 -15.60
CA ASN A 274 -5.61 -25.01 -15.54
C ASN A 274 -4.13 -24.90 -15.96
N ALA A 275 -3.30 -24.52 -15.00
CA ALA A 275 -1.88 -24.87 -14.99
C ALA A 275 -1.34 -24.99 -13.55
N THR A 276 -1.86 -24.23 -12.56
CA THR A 276 -1.27 -24.20 -11.21
C THR A 276 -2.22 -23.82 -10.04
N GLY A 277 -3.52 -24.14 -10.15
CA GLY A 277 -4.42 -24.39 -8.99
C GLY A 277 -5.25 -23.21 -8.42
N SER A 278 -6.41 -23.57 -7.86
CA SER A 278 -7.24 -22.72 -6.99
C SER A 278 -6.56 -22.44 -5.65
N GLY A 279 -7.04 -21.43 -4.92
CA GLY A 279 -6.59 -21.08 -3.57
C GLY A 279 -5.90 -19.73 -3.48
N VAL A 280 -5.16 -19.52 -2.40
CA VAL A 280 -4.56 -18.25 -2.00
C VAL A 280 -3.03 -18.34 -1.94
N GLN A 281 -2.34 -17.21 -2.02
CA GLN A 281 -0.87 -17.16 -1.97
C GLN A 281 -0.29 -17.67 -0.63
N PHE A 282 -1.01 -17.46 0.47
CA PHE A 282 -0.70 -17.97 1.81
C PHE A 282 -1.99 -18.08 2.64
N PRO A 283 -2.00 -18.82 3.78
CA PRO A 283 -3.21 -18.95 4.60
C PRO A 283 -3.74 -17.60 5.11
N PRO A 284 -5.05 -17.31 4.99
CA PRO A 284 -5.62 -16.06 5.49
C PRO A 284 -5.62 -16.07 7.02
N PRO A 285 -5.24 -14.95 7.68
CA PRO A 285 -5.17 -14.88 9.14
C PRO A 285 -6.54 -14.66 9.80
N PHE A 286 -7.59 -14.39 9.02
CA PHE A 286 -8.97 -14.24 9.48
C PHE A 286 -9.96 -14.72 8.40
N PRO A 287 -11.19 -15.09 8.78
CA PRO A 287 -12.20 -15.57 7.82
C PRO A 287 -12.42 -14.57 6.68
N TYR A 288 -12.40 -15.08 5.44
CA TYR A 288 -12.65 -14.30 4.22
C TYR A 288 -11.65 -13.15 3.95
N GLY A 289 -10.55 -13.10 4.69
CA GLY A 289 -9.50 -12.09 4.57
C GLY A 289 -8.56 -12.29 3.40
N TYR A 290 -9.06 -12.44 2.18
CA TYR A 290 -8.24 -12.70 0.99
C TYR A 290 -8.88 -12.16 -0.29
N GLY A 291 -8.09 -12.10 -1.36
CA GLY A 291 -8.52 -11.68 -2.69
C GLY A 291 -7.80 -10.44 -3.19
N PHE A 292 -8.40 -9.76 -4.17
CA PHE A 292 -7.76 -8.67 -4.92
C PHE A 292 -8.50 -7.34 -4.78
N GLY A 293 -8.87 -6.95 -3.56
CA GLY A 293 -9.72 -5.79 -3.33
C GLY A 293 -11.17 -5.96 -3.78
N ASN A 294 -11.42 -6.89 -4.71
CA ASN A 294 -12.70 -7.53 -4.93
C ASN A 294 -12.76 -8.85 -4.14
N HIS A 295 -13.93 -9.11 -3.56
CA HIS A 295 -14.39 -10.17 -2.69
C HIS A 295 -15.78 -10.59 -3.19
N ASP A 296 -16.25 -11.76 -2.79
CA ASP A 296 -17.60 -12.18 -3.17
C ASP A 296 -18.62 -11.27 -2.46
N PRO A 297 -19.53 -10.60 -3.20
CA PRO A 297 -20.57 -9.74 -2.62
C PRO A 297 -21.48 -10.48 -1.62
N LEU A 298 -21.56 -11.81 -1.70
CA LEU A 298 -22.37 -12.65 -0.82
C LEU A 298 -21.63 -13.07 0.45
N LEU A 299 -20.32 -12.83 0.56
CA LEU A 299 -19.53 -13.19 1.73
C LEU A 299 -19.39 -12.02 2.73
N PRO A 300 -19.27 -12.32 4.04
CA PRO A 300 -19.03 -11.30 5.05
C PRO A 300 -17.79 -10.47 4.74
N GLY A 301 -17.98 -9.16 4.56
CA GLY A 301 -16.90 -8.22 4.25
C GLY A 301 -16.79 -7.79 2.79
N GLY A 302 -17.67 -8.28 1.90
CA GLY A 302 -17.88 -7.77 0.53
C GLY A 302 -19.08 -6.82 0.43
N ASP A 303 -19.08 -5.88 -0.52
CA ASP A 303 -20.27 -5.10 -0.93
C ASP A 303 -20.86 -5.61 -2.27
N ALA A 304 -21.94 -5.00 -2.75
CA ALA A 304 -22.55 -5.35 -4.04
C ALA A 304 -21.61 -5.16 -5.25
N HIS A 305 -20.53 -4.40 -5.09
CA HIS A 305 -19.46 -4.19 -6.07
C HIS A 305 -18.27 -5.14 -5.84
N GLY A 306 -18.38 -6.03 -4.85
CA GLY A 306 -17.34 -6.94 -4.41
C GLY A 306 -16.24 -6.26 -3.60
N THR A 307 -16.29 -5.00 -3.23
CA THR A 307 -15.14 -4.34 -2.58
C THR A 307 -14.90 -4.84 -1.16
N PHE A 308 -13.64 -4.84 -0.70
CA PHE A 308 -13.33 -5.03 0.72
C PHE A 308 -14.05 -3.98 1.58
N LYS A 309 -14.55 -4.38 2.74
CA LYS A 309 -15.23 -3.49 3.71
C LYS A 309 -14.46 -3.26 5.01
N TRP A 310 -13.22 -3.70 5.05
CA TRP A 310 -12.39 -3.62 6.24
C TRP A 310 -11.11 -2.85 5.97
N SER A 311 -10.51 -2.40 7.06
CA SER A 311 -9.21 -1.73 7.12
C SER A 311 -8.26 -2.53 7.98
N ILE A 312 -6.97 -2.50 7.65
CA ILE A 312 -5.93 -3.12 8.46
C ILE A 312 -5.47 -2.07 9.47
N VAL A 313 -5.52 -2.45 10.75
CA VAL A 313 -5.22 -1.59 11.89
C VAL A 313 -3.99 -2.11 12.61
N ASP A 314 -3.08 -1.19 12.92
CA ASP A 314 -1.89 -1.44 13.72
C ASP A 314 -1.79 -0.44 14.87
N ARG A 315 -0.85 -0.73 15.77
CA ARG A 315 -0.37 0.22 16.77
C ARG A 315 1.11 0.50 16.54
N LEU A 316 1.52 1.75 16.76
CA LEU A 316 2.88 2.23 16.62
C LEU A 316 3.38 2.83 17.93
N ARG A 317 4.68 2.74 18.17
CA ARG A 317 5.35 3.48 19.26
C ARG A 317 5.89 4.81 18.71
N VAL A 318 5.45 5.91 19.30
CA VAL A 318 6.09 7.22 19.09
C VAL A 318 7.39 7.23 19.90
N PRO A 319 8.56 7.59 19.33
CA PRO A 319 9.80 7.60 20.08
C PRO A 319 9.69 8.52 21.30
N ALA A 320 10.24 8.10 22.44
CA ALA A 320 10.12 8.84 23.70
C ALA A 320 11.01 10.10 23.72
N ASP A 321 12.11 10.08 22.97
CA ASP A 321 13.11 11.12 22.84
C ASP A 321 12.88 12.04 21.62
N ILE A 322 11.78 11.85 20.89
CA ILE A 322 11.46 12.71 19.76
C ILE A 322 11.19 14.14 20.23
N GLU A 323 11.75 15.11 19.51
CA GLU A 323 11.49 16.52 19.79
C GLU A 323 9.99 16.84 19.61
N THR A 324 9.45 17.71 20.45
CA THR A 324 8.10 18.23 20.24
C THR A 324 8.03 19.10 19.00
N GLY A 325 6.88 19.11 18.34
CA GLY A 325 6.63 20.02 17.22
C GLY A 325 5.71 19.44 16.16
N GLU A 326 5.74 20.08 15.00
CA GLU A 326 4.98 19.66 13.83
C GLU A 326 5.77 18.64 13.01
N TYR A 327 5.12 17.54 12.66
CA TYR A 327 5.68 16.45 11.88
C TYR A 327 4.72 16.09 10.75
N ILE A 328 5.28 15.52 9.69
CA ILE A 328 4.53 14.78 8.69
C ILE A 328 4.77 13.29 8.96
N LEU A 329 3.67 12.53 9.02
CA LEU A 329 3.70 11.08 8.97
C LEU A 329 3.60 10.65 7.52
N SER A 330 4.45 9.71 7.10
CA SER A 330 4.34 9.02 5.82
C SER A 330 4.12 7.53 6.04
N TRP A 331 3.02 7.04 5.48
CA TRP A 331 2.80 5.62 5.24
C TRP A 331 3.42 5.24 3.90
N ARG A 332 4.19 4.14 3.89
CA ARG A 332 4.81 3.59 2.69
C ARG A 332 4.48 2.10 2.58
N TRP A 333 3.99 1.69 1.42
CA TRP A 333 3.74 0.29 1.10
C TRP A 333 4.54 -0.13 -0.13
N ASP A 334 5.50 -1.02 0.09
CA ASP A 334 6.31 -1.62 -0.96
C ASP A 334 5.59 -2.87 -1.48
N CYS A 335 5.20 -2.88 -2.76
CA CYS A 335 4.47 -4.00 -3.35
C CYS A 335 5.38 -5.18 -3.71
N GLU A 336 4.81 -6.37 -3.78
CA GLU A 336 5.49 -7.58 -4.25
C GLU A 336 5.03 -8.00 -5.64
N GLN A 337 3.74 -7.88 -5.94
CA GLN A 337 3.19 -8.23 -7.25
C GLN A 337 3.66 -7.29 -8.36
N THR A 338 3.85 -6.01 -8.05
CA THR A 338 4.07 -4.95 -9.03
C THR A 338 5.28 -4.09 -8.65
N PRO A 339 5.93 -3.45 -9.62
CA PRO A 339 7.02 -2.51 -9.36
C PRO A 339 6.48 -1.14 -8.89
N GLN A 340 5.77 -1.14 -7.77
CA GLN A 340 5.06 0.03 -7.24
C GLN A 340 5.37 0.24 -5.75
N VAL A 341 5.48 1.52 -5.36
CA VAL A 341 5.56 1.94 -3.96
C VAL A 341 4.45 2.95 -3.70
N TRP A 342 3.56 2.65 -2.77
CA TRP A 342 2.38 3.44 -2.43
C TRP A 342 2.66 4.33 -1.23
N ASN A 343 2.13 5.56 -1.26
CA ASN A 343 2.40 6.54 -0.23
C ASN A 343 1.17 7.35 0.16
N SER A 344 1.12 7.73 1.44
CA SER A 344 0.15 8.69 1.95
C SER A 344 0.78 9.49 3.08
N CYS A 345 0.44 10.78 3.19
CA CYS A 345 0.95 11.64 4.26
C CYS A 345 -0.16 12.23 5.13
N ALA A 346 0.14 12.48 6.40
CA ALA A 346 -0.74 13.13 7.38
C ALA A 346 0.03 14.14 8.24
N ASN A 347 -0.66 15.16 8.75
CA ASN A 347 -0.07 16.09 9.71
C ASN A 347 -0.16 15.52 11.12
N ILE A 348 0.96 15.53 11.84
CA ILE A 348 1.06 15.13 13.23
C ILE A 348 1.63 16.29 14.04
N ARG A 349 1.09 16.53 15.23
CA ARG A 349 1.75 17.37 16.23
C ARG A 349 2.14 16.51 17.41
N ILE A 350 3.42 16.56 17.77
CA ILE A 350 3.96 15.84 18.92
C ILE A 350 4.12 16.81 20.07
N SER A 351 3.49 16.47 21.18
CA SER A 351 3.60 17.16 22.47
C SER A 351 4.39 16.32 23.47
N ASN A 352 4.82 16.95 24.57
CA ASN A 352 5.51 16.25 25.65
C ASN A 352 4.64 15.09 26.17
N GLY A 353 5.21 13.88 26.17
CA GLY A 353 4.69 12.81 27.00
C GLY A 353 4.84 13.23 28.46
N GLY A 354 3.74 13.29 29.21
CA GLY A 354 3.82 13.57 30.63
C GLY A 354 4.69 12.49 31.27
N GLY A 355 5.93 12.85 31.63
CA GLY A 355 6.77 12.06 32.51
C GLY A 355 6.12 12.03 33.87
N GLY A 356 5.18 11.10 34.06
CA GLY A 356 4.78 10.65 35.38
C GLY A 356 6.03 10.06 36.01
N ILE A 357 6.69 10.86 36.85
CA ILE A 357 7.58 10.34 37.89
C ILE A 357 6.68 9.41 38.70
N TRP A 358 6.89 8.11 38.59
CA TRP A 358 6.46 7.19 39.63
C TRP A 358 7.36 7.49 40.82
N VAL A 359 6.86 8.34 41.73
CA VAL A 359 7.46 8.56 43.06
C VAL A 359 7.10 7.38 43.96
#